data_AF-A0A420ZA10-F1
#
_entry.id   AF-A0A420ZA10-F1
#
_cell.length_a   1.000
_cell.length_b   1.000
_cell.length_c   1.000
_cell.angle_alpha   90.00
_cell.angle_beta   90.00
_cell.angle_gamma   90.00
#
_symmetry.space_group_name_H-M   'P 1'
#
loop_
_entity.id
_entity.type
_entity.pdbx_description
1 polymer ?
#
loop_
_entity_poly.entity_id
_entity_poly.type
_entity_poly.pdbx_seq_one_letter_code
_entity_poly.pdbx_strand_id
1 'polypeptide(L)'
;MYPLGVLYLLSVKSTSRQNTIVQRLNIIRGQVIGLARLIEENQDCNKVTEQFYAINLALKKAVEKYLKDNLAVCLKSLNSKQKQSINFLLEEIIKNK
;
A
#
# COMPACT_ATOMS: atom_id res chain seq x y z
N MET A 1 4.51 49.92 -5.40
CA MET A 1 3.48 48.94 -5.80
C MET A 1 4.19 47.65 -6.19
N TYR A 2 4.31 46.72 -5.24
CA TYR A 2 4.91 45.42 -5.49
C TYR A 2 3.91 44.55 -6.29
N PRO A 3 4.35 43.80 -7.31
CA PRO A 3 3.46 42.98 -8.11
C PRO A 3 2.89 41.84 -7.27
N LEU A 4 1.60 41.59 -7.44
CA LEU A 4 0.73 40.59 -6.76
C LEU A 4 1.19 39.12 -6.83
N GLY A 5 2.42 38.82 -7.25
CA GLY A 5 2.95 37.46 -7.42
C GLY A 5 3.51 36.80 -6.14
N VAL A 6 3.69 37.55 -5.05
CA VAL A 6 4.35 37.02 -3.83
C VAL A 6 3.40 36.14 -2.98
N LEU A 7 2.09 36.16 -3.24
CA LEU A 7 1.15 35.28 -2.51
C LEU A 7 1.22 33.80 -2.96
N TYR A 8 1.84 33.49 -4.10
CA TYR A 8 1.95 32.11 -4.59
C TYR A 8 2.94 31.25 -3.78
N LEU A 9 3.74 31.85 -2.91
CA LEU A 9 4.70 31.14 -2.05
C LEU A 9 4.11 30.65 -0.71
N LEU A 10 2.88 31.01 -0.36
CA LEU A 10 2.25 30.62 0.92
C LEU A 10 1.49 29.28 0.89
N SER A 11 1.63 28.48 -0.17
CA SER A 11 1.16 27.09 -0.16
C SER A 11 2.24 26.11 -0.63
N VAL A 12 3.49 26.33 -0.21
CA VAL A 12 4.41 25.20 -0.01
C VAL A 12 3.89 24.44 1.20
N LYS A 13 2.86 23.61 0.99
CA LYS A 13 2.43 22.63 1.97
C LYS A 13 3.61 21.69 2.14
N SER A 14 4.31 21.87 3.25
CA SER A 14 5.19 20.88 3.85
C SER A 14 4.37 19.62 4.09
N THR A 15 4.11 18.84 3.05
CA THR A 15 3.79 17.43 3.20
C THR A 15 5.12 16.77 3.43
N SER A 16 5.48 16.65 4.71
CA SER A 16 6.27 15.52 5.18
C SER A 16 5.84 14.29 4.37
N ARG A 17 6.82 13.55 3.85
CA ARG A 17 6.64 12.44 2.91
C ARG A 17 5.97 11.24 3.61
N GLN A 18 4.80 11.43 4.21
CA GLN A 18 3.95 10.39 4.74
C GLN A 18 3.35 9.65 3.55
N ASN A 19 4.03 8.58 3.15
CA ASN A 19 3.58 7.69 2.10
C ASN A 19 2.33 6.95 2.62
N THR A 20 1.16 7.54 2.35
CA THR A 20 -0.15 7.06 2.81
C THR A 20 -0.40 5.63 2.31
N ILE A 21 -1.28 4.89 2.99
CA ILE A 21 -1.65 3.55 2.52
C ILE A 21 -2.21 3.59 1.09
N VAL A 22 -2.98 4.63 0.75
CA VAL A 22 -3.54 4.82 -0.58
C VAL A 22 -2.45 5.00 -1.63
N GLN A 23 -1.39 5.79 -1.34
CA GLN A 23 -0.26 5.93 -2.24
C GLN A 23 0.46 4.59 -2.50
N ARG A 24 0.64 3.77 -1.46
CA ARG A 24 1.23 2.43 -1.61
C ARG A 24 0.38 1.52 -2.49
N LEU A 25 -0.95 1.55 -2.31
CA LEU A 25 -1.88 0.79 -3.15
C LEU A 25 -1.87 1.27 -4.61
N ASN A 26 -1.73 2.57 -4.86
CA ASN A 26 -1.59 3.10 -6.22
C ASN A 26 -0.28 2.63 -6.89
N ILE A 27 0.81 2.51 -6.15
CA ILE A 27 2.07 1.94 -6.65
C ILE A 27 1.87 0.46 -7.00
N ILE A 28 1.27 -0.33 -6.11
CA ILE A 28 0.98 -1.76 -6.35
C ILE A 28 0.09 -1.93 -7.58
N ARG A 29 -0.94 -1.07 -7.75
CA ARG A 29 -1.78 -1.07 -8.96
C ARG A 29 -0.94 -0.90 -10.22
N GLY A 30 0.01 0.04 -10.23
CA GLY A 30 0.94 0.23 -11.34
C GLY A 30 1.78 -1.02 -11.63
N GLN A 31 2.24 -1.71 -10.58
CA GLN A 31 2.98 -2.97 -10.73
C GLN A 31 2.12 -4.08 -11.33
N VAL A 32 0.85 -4.24 -10.90
CA VAL A 32 -0.08 -5.24 -11.45
C VAL A 32 -0.38 -4.97 -12.92
N ILE A 33 -0.57 -3.70 -13.30
CA ILE A 33 -0.74 -3.31 -14.72
C ILE A 33 0.52 -3.67 -15.51
N GLY A 34 1.71 -3.37 -14.97
CA GLY A 34 2.98 -3.73 -15.61
C GLY A 34 3.14 -5.24 -15.78
N LEU A 35 2.79 -6.02 -14.76
CA LEU A 35 2.82 -7.49 -14.81
C LEU A 35 1.88 -8.04 -15.90
N ALA A 36 0.66 -7.51 -16.03
CA ALA A 36 -0.26 -7.94 -17.08
C ALA A 36 0.35 -7.75 -18.48
N ARG A 37 0.99 -6.60 -18.73
CA ARG A 37 1.69 -6.35 -20.01
C ARG A 37 2.84 -7.32 -20.25
N LEU A 38 3.63 -7.64 -19.23
CA LEU A 38 4.72 -8.61 -19.37
C LEU A 38 4.20 -9.99 -19.80
N ILE A 39 3.04 -10.40 -19.28
CA ILE A 39 2.39 -11.66 -19.65
C ILE A 39 1.85 -11.59 -21.08
N GLU A 40 1.15 -10.52 -21.44
CA GLU A 40 0.60 -10.30 -22.79
C GLU A 40 1.71 -10.30 -23.87
N GLU A 41 2.86 -9.74 -23.54
CA GLU A 41 4.05 -9.68 -24.41
C GLU A 41 4.87 -10.98 -24.42
N ASN A 42 4.45 -12.04 -23.71
CA ASN A 42 5.18 -13.30 -23.56
C ASN A 42 6.65 -13.11 -23.11
N GLN A 43 6.87 -12.20 -22.16
CA GLN A 43 8.20 -11.92 -21.61
C GLN A 43 8.77 -13.12 -20.82
N ASP A 44 10.08 -13.08 -20.56
CA ASP A 44 10.79 -14.15 -19.86
C ASP A 44 10.15 -14.55 -18.51
N CYS A 45 10.08 -15.86 -18.27
CA CYS A 45 9.45 -16.44 -17.08
C CYS A 45 10.07 -15.90 -15.78
N ASN A 46 11.37 -15.67 -15.74
CA ASN A 46 12.02 -15.14 -14.55
C ASN A 46 11.56 -13.71 -14.27
N LYS A 47 11.47 -12.86 -15.31
CA LYS A 47 10.97 -11.48 -15.17
C LYS A 47 9.53 -11.44 -14.64
N VAL A 48 8.66 -12.28 -15.20
CA VAL A 48 7.25 -12.37 -14.75
C VAL A 48 7.18 -12.82 -13.30
N THR A 49 7.96 -13.85 -12.94
CA THR A 49 8.00 -14.41 -11.58
C THR A 49 8.57 -13.41 -10.56
N GLU A 50 9.60 -12.66 -10.91
CA GLU A 50 10.16 -11.59 -10.07
C GLU A 50 9.12 -10.50 -9.80
N GLN A 51 8.32 -10.11 -10.80
CA GLN A 51 7.26 -9.13 -10.60
C GLN A 51 6.13 -9.64 -9.71
N PHE A 52 5.71 -10.91 -9.86
CA PHE A 52 4.77 -11.54 -8.92
C PHE A 52 5.29 -11.48 -7.48
N TYR A 53 6.55 -11.84 -7.26
CA TYR A 53 7.18 -11.79 -5.95
C TYR A 53 7.21 -10.36 -5.39
N ALA A 54 7.61 -9.38 -6.21
CA ALA A 54 7.67 -7.97 -5.81
C ALA A 54 6.30 -7.41 -5.41
N ILE A 55 5.25 -7.73 -6.18
CA ILE A 55 3.86 -7.33 -5.88
C ILE A 55 3.39 -7.96 -4.56
N ASN A 56 3.64 -9.25 -4.38
CA ASN A 56 3.26 -9.95 -3.15
C ASN A 56 3.91 -9.32 -1.91
N LEU A 57 5.21 -9.04 -1.97
CA LEU A 57 5.94 -8.41 -0.88
C LEU A 57 5.45 -6.97 -0.62
N ALA A 58 5.16 -6.20 -1.67
CA ALA A 58 4.63 -4.85 -1.55
C ALA A 58 3.24 -4.84 -0.90
N LEU A 59 2.37 -5.78 -1.30
CA LEU A 59 1.03 -5.92 -0.74
C LEU A 59 1.09 -6.33 0.73
N LYS A 60 1.91 -7.33 1.09
CA LYS A 60 2.12 -7.73 2.49
C LYS A 60 2.51 -6.55 3.38
N LYS A 61 3.49 -5.74 2.95
CA LYS A 61 3.92 -4.53 3.66
C LYS A 61 2.82 -3.47 3.77
N ALA A 62 1.97 -3.34 2.75
CA ALA A 62 0.84 -2.43 2.79
C ALA A 62 -0.18 -2.88 3.84
N VAL A 63 -0.52 -4.17 3.88
CA VAL A 63 -1.47 -4.70 4.87
C VAL A 63 -0.91 -4.57 6.28
N GLU A 64 0.36 -4.92 6.52
CA GLU A 64 1.00 -4.70 7.82
C GLU A 64 0.90 -3.26 8.31
N LYS A 65 1.15 -2.30 7.41
CA LYS A 65 1.06 -0.87 7.74
C LYS A 65 -0.39 -0.49 8.06
N TYR A 66 -1.34 -0.89 7.22
CA TYR A 66 -2.75 -0.58 7.44
C TYR A 66 -3.24 -1.12 8.79
N LEU A 67 -2.90 -2.37 9.09
CA LEU A 67 -3.26 -3.00 10.37
C LEU A 67 -2.58 -2.30 11.54
N LYS A 68 -1.27 -1.99 11.48
CA LYS A 68 -0.59 -1.22 12.54
C LYS A 68 -1.27 0.12 12.81
N ASP A 69 -1.64 0.84 11.76
CA ASP A 69 -2.24 2.17 11.87
C ASP A 69 -3.71 2.12 12.34
N ASN A 70 -4.43 1.00 12.11
CA ASN A 70 -5.88 0.91 12.33
C ASN A 70 -6.32 -0.23 13.27
N LEU A 71 -5.40 -0.94 13.92
CA LEU A 71 -5.71 -2.14 14.71
C LEU A 71 -6.78 -1.88 15.76
N ALA A 72 -6.66 -0.77 16.49
CA ALA A 72 -7.62 -0.39 17.51
C ALA A 72 -9.02 -0.12 16.93
N VAL A 73 -9.11 0.45 15.73
CA VAL A 73 -10.39 0.67 15.04
C VAL A 73 -10.95 -0.66 14.53
N CYS A 74 -10.12 -1.47 13.88
CA CYS A 74 -10.48 -2.80 13.40
C CYS A 74 -11.02 -3.70 14.52
N LEU A 75 -10.48 -3.62 15.74
CA LEU A 75 -10.94 -4.46 16.86
C LEU A 75 -12.14 -3.88 17.62
N LYS A 76 -12.36 -2.56 17.57
CA LYS A 76 -13.46 -1.88 18.27
C LYS A 76 -14.83 -2.15 17.66
N SER A 77 -14.91 -2.36 16.35
CA SER A 77 -16.18 -2.54 15.64
C SER A 77 -16.61 -4.00 15.45
N LEU A 78 -15.89 -4.97 16.05
CA LEU A 78 -16.13 -6.39 15.80
C LEU A 78 -16.77 -7.10 16.99
N ASN A 79 -17.75 -7.94 16.69
CA ASN A 79 -18.27 -8.94 17.62
C ASN A 79 -17.28 -10.11 17.79
N SER A 80 -17.50 -10.96 18.80
CA SER A 80 -16.55 -12.03 19.20
C SER A 80 -16.18 -12.97 18.05
N LYS A 81 -17.13 -13.29 17.16
CA LYS A 81 -16.93 -14.16 16.00
C LYS A 81 -16.03 -13.52 14.93
N GLN A 82 -16.19 -12.22 14.70
CA GLN A 82 -15.39 -11.47 13.72
C GLN A 82 -13.94 -11.21 14.19
N LYS A 83 -13.72 -11.11 15.51
CA LYS A 83 -12.37 -10.98 16.07
C LYS A 83 -11.47 -12.18 15.73
N GLN A 84 -12.03 -13.39 15.64
CA GLN A 84 -11.28 -14.60 15.26
C GLN A 84 -10.76 -14.54 13.82
N SER A 85 -11.56 -14.05 12.87
CA SER A 85 -11.14 -13.92 11.46
C SER A 85 -10.04 -12.88 11.26
N ILE A 86 -10.12 -11.74 11.97
CA ILE A 86 -9.05 -10.73 11.91
C ILE A 86 -7.77 -11.23 12.58
N ASN A 87 -7.87 -11.94 13.71
CA ASN A 87 -6.72 -12.54 14.35
C ASN A 87 -6.03 -13.57 13.43
N PHE A 88 -6.80 -14.37 12.69
CA PHE A 88 -6.24 -15.28 11.69
C PHE A 88 -5.43 -14.54 10.60
N LEU A 89 -5.99 -13.45 10.04
CA LEU A 89 -5.29 -12.63 9.05
C LEU A 89 -4.03 -11.97 9.62
N LEU A 90 -4.07 -11.53 10.88
CA LEU A 90 -2.91 -11.00 11.59
C LEU A 90 -1.82 -12.07 11.76
N GLU A 91 -2.19 -13.26 12.19
CA GLU A 91 -1.28 -14.40 12.36
C GLU A 91 -0.64 -14.81 11.04
N GLU A 92 -1.39 -14.86 9.93
CA GLU A 92 -0.86 -15.24 8.61
C GLU A 92 0.17 -14.23 8.07
N ILE A 93 -0.07 -12.94 8.36
CA ILE A 93 0.83 -11.85 7.96
C ILE A 93 2.07 -11.79 8.85
N ILE A 94 1.93 -12.01 10.16
CA ILE A 94 3.03 -11.95 11.14
C ILE A 94 3.90 -13.23 11.12
N LYS A 95 3.31 -14.42 10.90
CA LYS A 95 4.05 -15.69 10.90
C LYS A 95 4.98 -15.89 9.71
N ASN A 96 4.71 -15.25 8.57
CA ASN A 96 5.50 -15.42 7.35
C ASN A 96 6.74 -14.50 7.31
N LYS A 97 7.35 -14.25 8.47
CA LYS A 97 8.54 -13.40 8.61
C LYS A 97 9.81 -14.23 8.70
#